data_AF-A0A661VH91-F1
#
_entry.id   AF-A0A661VH91-F1
#
_cell.length_a   1.000
_cell.length_b   1.000
_cell.length_c   1.000
_cell.angle_alpha   90.00
_cell.angle_beta   90.00
_cell.angle_gamma   90.00
#
_symmetry.space_group_name_H-M   'P 1'
#
loop_
_entity.id
_entity.type
_entity.pdbx_description
1 polymer ?
#
loop_
_entity_poly.entity_id
_entity_poly.type
_entity_poly.pdbx_seq_one_letter_code
_entity_poly.pdbx_strand_id
1 'polypeptide(L)'
;MGQAFLPGIRYDKMGEALFCHGEHVEEPSQIRPALERAFKSAEEGKPAVVNVMVDPTLTNLGAISMAYAVLFGHVPYRDLTKYGKAMRRSFLGFAFPGFEKYGIPDAPWPDGWEPIPPEMWER
;
A
#
# COMPACT_ATOMS: atom_id res chain seq x y z
N MET A 1 4.26 2.58 5.19
CA MET A 1 4.14 1.86 6.47
C MET A 1 4.66 0.46 6.20
N GLY A 2 5.88 0.15 6.65
CA GLY A 2 6.47 -1.20 6.80
C GLY A 2 6.61 -2.17 5.60
N GLN A 3 5.83 -2.04 4.53
CA GLN A 3 6.01 -2.85 3.33
C GLN A 3 6.66 -1.97 2.28
N ALA A 4 7.87 -2.33 1.86
CA ALA A 4 8.44 -1.78 0.63
C ALA A 4 7.53 -2.24 -0.52
N PHE A 5 6.58 -1.39 -0.91
CA PHE A 5 5.83 -1.59 -2.13
C PHE A 5 6.75 -1.21 -3.28
N LEU A 6 7.29 -2.22 -3.98
CA LEU A 6 8.01 -1.98 -5.20
C LEU A 6 6.98 -1.75 -6.31
N PRO A 7 6.92 -0.56 -6.91
CA PRO A 7 5.93 -0.27 -7.95
C PRO A 7 6.22 -1.10 -9.20
N GLY A 8 5.16 -1.49 -9.91
CA GLY A 8 5.27 -2.10 -11.24
C GLY A 8 5.85 -3.51 -11.29
N ILE A 9 5.92 -4.24 -10.17
CA ILE A 9 6.37 -5.64 -10.21
C ILE A 9 5.35 -6.51 -10.96
N ARG A 10 5.81 -7.18 -12.02
CA ARG A 10 5.00 -8.02 -12.91
C ARG A 10 4.95 -9.48 -12.44
N TYR A 11 4.27 -9.73 -11.32
CA TYR A 11 4.08 -11.07 -10.77
C TYR A 11 3.34 -12.02 -11.71
N ASP A 12 2.46 -11.49 -12.57
CA ASP A 12 1.80 -12.22 -13.64
C ASP A 12 2.82 -12.83 -14.62
N LYS A 13 3.87 -12.08 -14.99
CA LYS A 13 4.96 -12.58 -15.85
C LYS A 13 5.85 -13.60 -15.15
N MET A 14 6.12 -13.40 -13.87
CA MET A 14 6.81 -14.40 -13.07
C MET A 14 6.00 -15.71 -12.99
N GLY A 15 4.68 -15.60 -12.82
CA GLY A 15 3.76 -16.73 -12.85
C GLY A 15 3.76 -17.45 -14.20
N GLU A 16 3.67 -16.72 -15.31
CA GLU A 16 3.75 -17.30 -16.67
C GLU A 16 5.03 -18.13 -16.87
N ALA A 17 6.17 -17.63 -16.39
CA ALA A 17 7.46 -18.35 -16.45
C ALA A 17 7.47 -19.65 -15.62
N LEU A 18 6.60 -19.74 -14.60
CA LEU A 18 6.38 -20.93 -13.78
C LEU A 18 5.20 -21.77 -14.26
N PHE A 19 4.78 -21.59 -15.52
CA PHE A 19 3.67 -22.29 -16.17
C PHE A 19 2.28 -21.99 -15.59
N CYS A 20 2.13 -20.89 -14.84
CA CYS A 20 0.82 -20.39 -14.41
C CYS A 20 0.11 -19.60 -15.53
N HIS A 21 -1.18 -19.35 -15.35
CA HIS A 21 -1.91 -18.32 -16.08
C HIS A 21 -1.72 -16.98 -15.38
N GLY A 22 -1.26 -15.96 -16.10
CA GLY A 22 -1.02 -14.62 -15.56
C GLY A 22 -2.09 -13.65 -16.01
N GLU A 23 -2.61 -12.87 -15.06
CA GLU A 23 -3.52 -11.74 -15.32
C GLU A 23 -2.94 -10.48 -14.68
N HIS A 24 -2.94 -9.38 -15.42
CA HIS A 24 -2.50 -8.08 -14.92
C HIS A 24 -3.68 -7.11 -14.92
N VAL A 25 -3.97 -6.53 -13.76
CA VAL A 25 -5.12 -5.67 -13.53
C VAL A 25 -4.63 -4.32 -13.02
N GLU A 26 -4.91 -3.28 -13.80
CA GLU A 26 -4.60 -1.88 -13.45
C GLU A 26 -5.87 -1.11 -13.06
N GLU A 27 -7.03 -1.52 -13.60
CA GLU A 27 -8.29 -0.82 -13.40
C GLU A 27 -9.33 -1.69 -12.68
N PRO A 28 -10.17 -1.12 -11.77
CA PRO A 28 -11.18 -1.89 -11.04
C PRO A 28 -12.16 -2.67 -11.94
N SER A 29 -12.47 -2.14 -13.11
CA SER A 29 -13.36 -2.78 -14.10
C SER A 29 -12.81 -4.11 -14.65
N GLN A 30 -11.50 -4.32 -14.57
CA GLN A 30 -10.82 -5.51 -15.07
C GLN A 30 -10.82 -6.66 -14.05
N ILE A 31 -11.10 -6.38 -12.77
CA ILE A 31 -11.02 -7.38 -11.67
C ILE A 31 -11.92 -8.58 -11.96
N ARG A 32 -13.21 -8.35 -12.19
CA ARG A 32 -14.18 -9.42 -12.46
C ARG A 32 -13.79 -10.28 -13.67
N PRO A 33 -13.57 -9.72 -14.87
CA PRO A 33 -13.22 -10.55 -16.03
C PRO A 33 -11.87 -11.25 -15.89
N ALA A 34 -10.89 -10.66 -15.19
CA ALA A 34 -9.62 -11.34 -14.88
C ALA A 34 -9.82 -12.55 -13.96
N LEU A 35 -10.65 -12.42 -12.93
CA LEU A 35 -10.99 -13.54 -12.05
C LEU A 35 -11.74 -14.65 -12.78
N GLU A 36 -12.67 -14.30 -13.67
CA GLU A 36 -13.38 -15.30 -14.49
C GLU A 36 -12.43 -16.12 -15.37
N ARG A 37 -11.43 -15.48 -16.00
CA ARG A 37 -10.38 -16.19 -16.77
C ARG A 37 -9.46 -17.02 -15.88
N ALA A 38 -9.05 -16.47 -14.74
CA ALA A 38 -8.20 -17.16 -13.77
C ALA A 38 -8.87 -18.42 -13.20
N PHE A 39 -10.17 -18.34 -12.86
CA PHE A 39 -10.94 -19.50 -12.40
C PHE A 39 -11.06 -20.56 -13.48
N LYS A 40 -11.38 -20.17 -14.73
CA LYS A 40 -11.42 -21.11 -15.85
C LYS A 40 -10.09 -21.84 -16.03
N SER A 41 -8.96 -21.13 -15.97
CA SER A 41 -7.63 -21.74 -16.02
C SER A 41 -7.40 -22.72 -14.86
N ALA A 42 -7.80 -22.36 -13.65
CA ALA A 42 -7.65 -23.22 -12.47
C ALA A 42 -8.49 -24.50 -12.58
N GLU A 43 -9.71 -24.42 -13.12
CA GLU A 43 -10.57 -25.57 -13.41
C GLU A 43 -9.97 -26.51 -14.47
N GLU A 44 -9.23 -25.97 -15.43
CA GLU A 44 -8.46 -26.72 -16.44
C GLU A 44 -7.15 -27.30 -15.87
N GLY A 45 -6.89 -27.14 -14.56
CA GLY A 45 -5.73 -27.69 -13.86
C GLY A 45 -4.47 -26.83 -13.95
N LYS A 46 -4.58 -25.58 -14.44
CA LYS A 46 -3.46 -24.65 -14.54
C LYS A 46 -3.58 -23.55 -13.47
N PRO A 47 -2.65 -23.48 -12.49
CA PRO A 47 -2.65 -22.43 -11.47
C PRO A 47 -2.65 -21.03 -12.08
N ALA A 48 -3.29 -20.07 -11.41
CA ALA A 48 -3.40 -18.70 -11.90
C ALA A 48 -2.83 -17.68 -10.90
N VAL A 49 -2.21 -16.62 -11.43
CA VAL A 49 -1.71 -15.45 -10.69
C VAL A 49 -2.42 -14.22 -11.23
N VAL A 50 -3.22 -13.57 -10.38
CA VAL A 50 -3.87 -12.31 -10.70
C VAL A 50 -3.13 -11.19 -9.98
N ASN A 51 -2.35 -10.42 -10.74
CA ASN A 51 -1.55 -9.31 -10.24
C ASN A 51 -2.36 -8.01 -10.33
N VAL A 52 -2.91 -7.58 -9.19
CA VAL A 52 -3.75 -6.38 -9.07
C VAL A 52 -2.92 -5.22 -8.54
N MET A 53 -2.82 -4.17 -9.34
CA MET A 53 -2.19 -2.92 -8.92
C MET A 53 -3.14 -2.19 -7.96
N VAL A 54 -2.62 -1.82 -6.79
CA VAL A 54 -3.36 -1.12 -5.74
C VAL A 54 -2.63 0.15 -5.33
N ASP A 55 -3.35 1.09 -4.74
CA ASP A 55 -2.72 2.29 -4.18
C ASP A 55 -1.68 1.88 -3.11
N PRO A 56 -0.40 2.26 -3.29
CA PRO A 56 0.71 1.83 -2.42
C PRO A 56 0.63 2.39 -1.00
N THR A 57 -0.33 3.27 -0.72
CA THR A 57 -0.48 3.94 0.57
C THR A 57 -1.66 3.48 1.37
N LEU A 58 -2.46 2.56 0.81
CA LEU A 58 -3.44 1.82 1.56
C LEU A 58 -2.78 1.19 2.77
N THR A 59 -3.41 1.44 3.90
CA THR A 59 -2.88 1.11 5.21
C THR A 59 -3.96 0.37 5.96
N ASN A 60 -3.62 -0.79 6.52
CA ASN A 60 -4.54 -1.53 7.37
C ASN A 60 -4.93 -0.65 8.57
N LEU A 61 -6.23 -0.49 8.83
CA LEU A 61 -6.74 0.35 9.91
C LEU A 61 -6.21 -0.08 11.29
N GLY A 62 -6.00 -1.38 11.52
CA GLY A 62 -5.40 -1.87 12.76
C GLY A 62 -3.94 -1.43 12.96
N ALA A 63 -3.25 -1.10 11.87
CA ALA A 63 -1.91 -0.53 11.90
C ALA A 63 -1.90 0.99 12.16
N ILE A 64 -3.07 1.64 12.15
CA ILE A 64 -3.26 3.05 12.52
C ILE A 64 -3.59 3.10 14.02
N SER A 65 -2.63 2.75 14.87
CA SER A 65 -2.80 2.79 16.33
C SER A 65 -1.57 3.33 17.03
N MET A 66 -1.74 3.76 18.29
CA MET A 66 -0.65 4.28 19.10
C MET A 66 0.50 3.27 19.25
N ALA A 67 0.19 1.98 19.43
CA ALA A 67 1.20 0.92 19.55
C ALA A 67 2.09 0.85 18.29
N TYR A 68 1.47 0.90 17.11
CA TYR A 68 2.19 0.91 15.84
C TYR A 68 2.93 2.23 15.57
N ALA A 69 2.42 3.37 16.07
CA ALA A 69 3.13 4.64 15.99
C ALA A 69 4.49 4.60 16.68
N VAL A 70 4.56 3.94 17.85
CA VAL A 70 5.79 3.69 18.62
C VAL A 70 6.65 2.62 17.95
N LEU A 71 6.08 1.47 17.57
CA LEU A 71 6.81 0.36 16.95
C LEU A 71 7.59 0.81 15.71
N PHE A 72 6.97 1.65 14.88
CA PHE A 72 7.59 2.19 13.68
C PHE A 72 8.40 3.48 13.90
N GLY A 73 8.71 3.85 15.15
CA GLY A 73 9.45 5.08 15.48
C GLY A 73 10.81 5.20 14.77
N HIS A 74 11.40 4.06 14.39
CA HIS A 74 12.66 3.98 13.65
C HIS A 74 12.55 4.38 12.16
N VAL A 75 11.34 4.37 11.57
CA VAL A 75 11.14 4.75 10.17
C VAL A 75 11.22 6.27 10.06
N PRO A 76 12.12 6.84 9.24
CA PRO A 76 12.25 8.29 9.10
C PRO A 76 10.92 8.94 8.66
N TYR A 77 10.62 10.13 9.18
CA TYR A 77 9.34 10.80 8.92
C TYR A 77 9.05 11.03 7.43
N ARG A 78 10.09 11.35 6.64
CA ARG A 78 9.98 11.52 5.19
C ARG A 78 9.49 10.25 4.50
N ASP A 79 9.85 9.08 5.01
CA ASP A 79 9.59 7.77 4.41
C ASP A 79 8.22 7.19 4.82
N LEU A 80 7.47 7.92 5.64
CA LEU A 80 6.11 7.56 6.00
C LEU A 80 5.11 7.89 4.89
N THR A 81 4.07 7.05 4.81
CA THR A 81 2.85 7.30 4.02
C THR A 81 2.06 8.47 4.62
N LYS A 82 1.05 8.99 3.90
CA LYS A 82 0.12 10.01 4.43
C LYS A 82 -0.46 9.60 5.79
N TYR A 83 -0.90 8.35 5.93
CA TYR A 83 -1.37 7.76 7.19
C TYR A 83 -0.27 7.66 8.24
N GLY A 84 0.93 7.25 7.85
CA GLY A 84 2.05 7.15 8.78
C GLY A 84 2.43 8.51 9.38
N LYS A 85 2.42 9.58 8.56
CA LYS A 85 2.69 10.95 9.00
C LYS A 85 1.61 11.47 9.95
N ALA A 86 0.34 11.30 9.59
CA ALA A 86 -0.80 11.68 10.44
C ALA A 86 -0.80 10.91 11.75
N MET A 87 -0.64 9.58 11.70
CA MET A 87 -0.54 8.72 12.88
C MET A 87 0.59 9.13 13.81
N ARG A 88 1.78 9.38 13.26
CA ARG A 88 2.94 9.83 14.04
C ARG A 88 2.68 11.17 14.68
N ARG A 89 2.12 12.11 13.92
CA ARG A 89 1.76 13.45 14.42
C ARG A 89 0.73 13.37 15.54
N SER A 90 -0.36 12.64 15.36
CA SER A 90 -1.45 12.56 16.34
C SER A 90 -1.06 11.80 17.61
N PHE A 91 -0.44 10.62 17.49
CA PHE A 91 -0.16 9.78 18.66
C PHE A 91 1.16 10.11 19.35
N LEU A 92 2.24 10.38 18.59
CA LEU A 92 3.53 10.73 19.20
C LEU A 92 3.63 12.22 19.54
N GLY A 93 2.92 13.11 18.83
CA GLY A 93 2.86 14.52 19.20
C GLY A 93 2.19 14.74 20.57
N PHE A 94 1.26 13.87 20.96
CA PHE A 94 0.71 13.84 22.31
C PHE A 94 1.76 13.41 23.35
N ALA A 95 2.52 12.35 23.06
CA ALA A 95 3.49 11.78 24.00
C ALA A 95 4.81 12.58 24.09
N PHE A 96 5.18 13.32 23.04
CA PHE A 96 6.44 14.03 22.90
C PHE A 96 6.19 15.45 22.37
N PRO A 97 5.89 16.42 23.25
CA PRO A 97 5.56 17.77 22.82
C PRO A 97 6.75 18.46 22.12
N GLY A 98 6.45 19.36 21.17
CA GLY A 98 7.45 20.20 20.49
C GLY A 98 7.91 19.69 19.12
N PHE A 99 7.07 18.93 18.41
CA PHE A 99 7.35 18.48 17.03
C PHE A 99 7.58 19.66 16.06
N GLU A 100 6.93 20.79 16.33
CA GLU A 100 7.08 22.06 15.62
C GLU A 100 8.53 22.56 15.67
N LYS A 101 9.21 22.37 16.81
CA LYS A 101 10.63 22.74 17.01
C LYS A 101 11.57 21.97 16.07
N TYR A 102 11.16 20.77 15.66
CA TYR A 102 11.94 19.89 14.79
C TYR A 102 11.52 19.98 13.32
N GLY A 103 10.68 20.95 12.96
CA GLY A 103 10.22 21.16 11.58
C GLY A 103 9.26 20.09 11.08
N ILE A 104 8.65 19.30 11.97
CA ILE A 104 7.64 18.30 11.59
C ILE A 104 6.30 19.04 11.41
N PRO A 105 5.71 19.06 10.20
CA PRO A 105 4.49 19.79 9.93
C PRO A 105 3.28 19.14 10.62
N ASP A 106 2.21 19.92 10.73
CA ASP A 106 0.92 19.35 11.09
C ASP A 106 0.44 18.40 9.97
N ALA A 107 -0.21 17.30 10.37
CA ALA A 107 -0.59 16.23 9.46
C ALA A 107 -1.99 15.75 9.85
N PRO A 108 -3.06 16.36 9.30
CA PRO A 108 -4.42 15.93 9.58
C PRO A 108 -4.62 14.50 9.05
N TRP A 109 -5.62 13.82 9.60
CA TRP A 109 -6.00 12.48 9.15
C TRP A 109 -6.50 12.54 7.70
N PRO A 110 -5.83 11.85 6.75
CA PRO A 110 -6.23 11.90 5.35
C PRO A 110 -7.44 10.99 5.09
N ASP A 111 -8.26 11.36 4.10
CA ASP A 111 -9.35 10.50 3.64
C ASP A 111 -8.79 9.21 3.00
N GLY A 112 -9.38 8.08 3.43
CA GLY A 112 -9.19 6.72 2.92
C GLY A 112 -9.31 6.61 1.41
N TRP A 113 -10.23 7.39 0.86
CA TRP A 113 -10.69 7.25 -0.52
C TRP A 113 -10.06 8.26 -1.47
N GLU A 114 -9.28 9.22 -0.98
CA GLU A 114 -8.55 10.15 -1.83
C GLU A 114 -7.29 9.45 -2.38
N PRO A 115 -7.23 9.19 -3.70
CA PRO A 115 -6.06 8.59 -4.31
C PRO A 115 -4.86 9.53 -4.15
N ILE A 116 -3.67 8.95 -4.02
CA ILE A 116 -2.45 9.76 -4.03
C ILE A 116 -2.18 10.27 -5.45
N PRO A 117 -1.77 11.53 -5.62
CA PRO A 117 -1.35 12.05 -6.91
C PRO A 117 -0.20 11.22 -7.52
N PRO A 118 -0.19 10.93 -8.84
CA PRO A 118 0.81 10.08 -9.48
C PRO A 118 2.26 10.50 -9.21
N GLU A 119 2.52 11.80 -9.05
CA GLU A 119 3.86 12.35 -8.74
C GLU A 119 4.43 11.88 -7.39
N MET A 120 3.59 11.35 -6.51
CA MET A 120 3.97 10.82 -5.21
C MET A 120 4.11 9.29 -5.21
N TRP A 121 3.87 8.63 -6.35
CA TRP A 121 4.04 7.19 -6.54
C TRP A 121 5.49 6.80 -6.84
N GLU A 122 6.25 7.72 -7.44
CA GLU A 122 7.68 7.56 -7.68
C GLU A 122 8.46 8.09 -6.47
N ARG A 123 8.80 7.19 -5.53
CA ARG A 123 9.74 7.45 -4.43
C ARG A 123 10.97 6.58 -4.55
#